data_AF-A0A2E7SYB2-F1
#
_entry.id   AF-A0A2E7SYB2-F1
#
_cell.length_a   1.000
_cell.length_b   1.000
_cell.length_c   1.000
_cell.angle_alpha   90.00
_cell.angle_beta   90.00
_cell.angle_gamma   90.00
#
_symmetry.space_group_name_H-M   'P 1'
#
loop_
_entity.id
_entity.type
_entity.pdbx_description
1 polymer ?
#
loop_
_entity_poly.entity_id
_entity_poly.type
_entity_poly.pdbx_seq_one_letter_code
_entity_poly.pdbx_strand_id
1 'polypeptide(L)'
;MTINKKMEAKIGFIVQARMGSTRLPGKSLMKIGDKEMLLFLIERLEMVKHEKEIVLATTTSDLDDYLVKFATQKGLAVFRGS
;
A
#
# COMPACT_ATOMS: atom_id res chain seq x y z
N MET A 1 2.86 -41.52 5.70
CA MET A 1 3.93 -40.50 5.61
C MET A 1 3.25 -39.14 5.67
N THR A 2 3.04 -38.63 6.88
CA THR A 2 2.29 -37.38 7.09
C THR A 2 3.26 -36.22 6.98
N ILE A 3 3.21 -35.51 5.86
CA ILE A 3 3.98 -34.29 5.69
C ILE A 3 3.30 -33.23 6.56
N ASN A 4 3.83 -32.97 7.74
CA ASN A 4 3.47 -31.81 8.54
C ASN A 4 3.86 -30.56 7.74
N LYS A 5 2.93 -30.04 6.94
CA LYS A 5 3.05 -28.73 6.31
C LYS A 5 3.02 -27.71 7.46
N LYS A 6 4.19 -27.32 7.94
CA LYS A 6 4.36 -26.21 8.88
C LYS A 6 3.60 -25.03 8.28
N MET A 7 2.58 -24.49 8.96
CA MET A 7 1.86 -23.31 8.46
C MET A 7 2.88 -22.21 8.21
N GLU A 8 3.05 -21.83 6.96
CA GLU A 8 3.85 -20.66 6.62
C GLU A 8 3.13 -19.43 7.16
N ALA A 9 3.87 -18.56 7.86
CA ALA A 9 3.31 -17.34 8.41
C ALA A 9 2.91 -16.41 7.26
N LYS A 10 1.61 -16.11 7.14
CA LYS A 10 1.10 -15.10 6.20
C LYS A 10 1.46 -13.70 6.73
N ILE A 11 2.14 -12.89 5.92
CA ILE A 11 2.60 -11.55 6.32
C ILE A 11 1.65 -10.47 5.77
N GLY A 12 1.14 -9.60 6.63
CA GLY A 12 0.34 -8.44 6.22
C GLY A 12 1.14 -7.14 6.28
N PHE A 13 1.09 -6.34 5.22
CA PHE A 13 1.60 -4.97 5.19
C PHE A 13 0.44 -3.99 5.09
N ILE A 14 0.29 -3.15 6.12
CA ILE A 14 -0.66 -2.03 6.10
C ILE A 14 0.13 -0.76 5.80
N VAL A 15 -0.05 -0.24 4.59
CA VAL A 15 0.56 1.01 4.16
C VAL A 15 -0.43 2.13 4.44
N GLN A 16 -0.18 2.93 5.46
CA GLN A 16 -1.04 4.07 5.75
C GLN A 16 -0.61 5.29 4.92
N ALA A 17 -1.53 5.87 4.16
CA ALA A 17 -1.29 7.09 3.40
C ALA A 17 -2.52 8.00 3.41
N ARG A 18 -2.28 9.30 3.41
CA ARG A 18 -3.30 10.34 3.19
C ARG A 18 -2.74 11.44 2.29
N MET A 19 -3.60 12.14 1.57
CA MET A 19 -3.25 13.27 0.71
C MET A 19 -3.07 14.56 1.50
N GLY A 20 -3.78 14.71 2.63
CA GLY A 20 -3.83 15.91 3.48
C GLY A 20 -2.58 16.22 4.30
N SER A 21 -1.38 16.10 3.73
CA SER A 21 -0.13 16.51 4.37
C SER A 21 0.00 18.04 4.40
N THR A 22 0.20 18.63 5.58
CA THR A 22 0.30 20.09 5.74
C THR A 22 1.70 20.65 5.44
N ARG A 23 2.75 19.87 5.69
CA ARG A 23 4.16 20.30 5.43
C ARG A 23 4.60 20.10 3.99
N LEU A 24 4.07 19.06 3.34
CA LEU A 24 4.32 18.76 1.93
C LEU A 24 3.04 18.19 1.32
N PRO A 25 2.13 19.04 0.81
CA PRO A 25 0.86 18.61 0.24
C PRO A 25 1.05 17.60 -0.89
N GLY A 26 0.20 16.57 -0.92
CA GLY A 26 0.25 15.53 -1.96
C GLY A 26 1.48 14.63 -1.93
N LYS A 27 2.29 14.66 -0.85
CA LYS A 27 3.55 13.89 -0.72
C LYS A 27 3.44 12.43 -1.20
N SER A 28 2.37 11.72 -0.81
CA SER A 28 2.20 10.29 -1.09
C SER A 28 2.22 9.97 -2.60
N LEU A 29 1.61 10.83 -3.43
CA LEU A 29 1.55 10.66 -4.89
C LEU A 29 2.45 11.64 -5.65
N MET A 30 3.26 12.42 -4.94
CA MET A 30 4.28 13.26 -5.55
C MET A 30 5.25 12.38 -6.34
N LYS A 31 5.56 12.78 -7.57
CA LYS A 31 6.51 12.03 -8.41
C LYS A 31 7.94 12.30 -7.98
N ILE A 32 8.73 11.23 -7.93
CA ILE A 32 10.20 11.27 -7.85
C ILE A 32 10.71 10.68 -9.16
N GLY A 33 11.05 11.55 -10.11
CA GLY A 33 11.28 11.13 -11.50
C GLY A 33 9.96 10.75 -12.17
N ASP A 34 9.87 9.52 -12.66
CA ASP A 34 8.72 8.98 -13.39
C ASP A 34 7.70 8.24 -12.50
N LYS A 35 8.05 7.95 -11.24
CA LYS A 35 7.22 7.16 -10.31
C LYS A 35 6.66 7.98 -9.16
N GLU A 36 5.45 7.65 -8.71
CA GLU A 36 4.87 8.17 -7.47
C GLU A 36 5.70 7.72 -6.26
N MET A 37 5.87 8.58 -5.25
CA MET A 37 6.63 8.29 -4.04
C MET A 37 6.17 7.00 -3.35
N LEU A 38 4.85 6.79 -3.25
CA LEU A 38 4.27 5.59 -2.66
C LEU A 38 4.64 4.32 -3.43
N LEU A 39 4.82 4.38 -4.75
CA LEU A 39 5.14 3.21 -5.58
C LEU A 39 6.50 2.60 -5.20
N PHE A 40 7.49 3.42 -4.85
CA PHE A 40 8.79 2.92 -4.40
C PHE A 40 8.68 2.05 -3.13
N LEU A 41 7.78 2.39 -2.20
CA LEU A 41 7.55 1.58 -1.01
C LEU A 41 6.87 0.26 -1.38
N ILE A 42 5.82 0.32 -2.21
CA ILE A 42 5.08 -0.86 -2.66
C ILE A 42 5.99 -1.85 -3.38
N GLU A 43 6.79 -1.39 -4.36
CA GLU A 43 7.75 -2.24 -5.09
C GLU A 43 8.75 -2.93 -4.14
N ARG A 44 9.18 -2.25 -3.07
CA ARG A 44 10.05 -2.86 -2.05
C ARG A 44 9.34 -3.92 -1.21
N LEU A 45 8.08 -3.67 -0.85
CA LEU A 45 7.27 -4.65 -0.12
C LEU A 45 7.01 -5.89 -0.99
N GLU A 46 6.82 -5.71 -2.30
CA GLU A 46 6.64 -6.79 -3.27
C GLU A 46 7.83 -7.75 -3.36
N MET A 47 9.05 -7.28 -3.07
CA MET A 47 10.27 -8.11 -3.05
C MET A 47 10.32 -9.11 -1.89
N VAL A 48 9.45 -9.00 -0.89
CA VAL A 48 9.39 -9.95 0.23
C VAL A 48 8.98 -11.33 -0.29
N LYS A 49 9.81 -12.35 -0.03
CA LYS A 49 9.66 -13.71 -0.58
C LYS A 49 8.53 -14.54 0.04
N HIS A 50 8.07 -14.15 1.23
CA HIS A 50 7.00 -14.86 1.92
C HIS A 50 5.63 -14.52 1.31
N GLU A 51 4.66 -15.42 1.49
CA GLU A 51 3.26 -15.10 1.19
C GLU A 51 2.85 -13.84 1.95
N LYS A 52 2.34 -12.86 1.22
CA LYS A 52 2.07 -11.54 1.75
C LYS A 52 0.83 -10.90 1.13
N GLU A 53 0.26 -9.98 1.89
CA GLU A 53 -0.83 -9.14 1.45
C GLU A 53 -0.47 -7.68 1.75
N ILE A 54 -0.67 -6.79 0.77
CA ILE A 54 -0.39 -5.36 0.92
C ILE A 54 -1.72 -4.61 0.82
N VAL A 55 -2.07 -3.87 1.86
CA VAL A 55 -3.29 -3.08 1.95
C VAL A 55 -2.92 -1.61 2.10
N LEU A 56 -3.44 -0.76 1.21
CA LEU A 56 -3.40 0.68 1.39
C LEU A 56 -4.53 1.12 2.32
N ALA A 57 -4.17 1.56 3.52
CA ALA A 57 -5.12 2.15 4.46
C ALA A 57 -5.12 3.68 4.30
N THR A 58 -6.28 4.25 3.96
CA THR A 58 -6.47 5.68 3.72
C THR A 58 -7.73 6.19 4.42
N THR A 59 -7.98 7.50 4.39
CA THR A 59 -9.17 8.05 5.05
C THR A 59 -10.45 7.92 4.21
N THR A 60 -11.59 8.21 4.81
CA THR A 60 -12.87 8.38 4.09
C THR A 60 -13.02 9.75 3.41
N SER A 61 -12.04 10.65 3.53
CA SER A 61 -12.05 11.95 2.85
C SER A 61 -11.98 11.78 1.33
N ASP A 62 -12.77 12.56 0.60
CA ASP A 62 -12.76 12.61 -0.88
C ASP A 62 -11.39 12.97 -1.44
N LEU A 63 -10.57 13.72 -0.68
CA LEU A 63 -9.21 14.04 -1.09
C LEU A 63 -8.36 12.78 -1.28
N ASP A 64 -8.66 11.70 -0.55
CA ASP A 64 -7.94 10.44 -0.64
C ASP A 64 -8.41 9.55 -1.80
N ASP A 65 -9.38 9.97 -2.61
CA ASP A 65 -9.79 9.25 -3.82
C ASP A 65 -8.64 9.07 -4.81
N TYR A 66 -7.70 10.01 -4.86
CA TYR A 66 -6.48 9.88 -5.66
C TYR A 66 -5.63 8.67 -5.22
N LEU A 67 -5.56 8.40 -3.92
CA LEU A 67 -4.85 7.25 -3.36
C LEU A 67 -5.56 5.94 -3.69
N VAL A 68 -6.91 5.93 -3.62
CA VAL A 68 -7.72 4.77 -4.01
C VAL A 68 -7.52 4.46 -5.49
N LYS A 69 -7.61 5.47 -6.36
CA LYS A 69 -7.37 5.30 -7.80
C LYS A 69 -5.97 4.77 -8.09
N PHE A 70 -4.96 5.33 -7.44
CA PHE A 70 -3.57 4.84 -7.55
C PHE A 70 -3.47 3.36 -7.14
N ALA A 71 -4.03 2.98 -5.99
CA ALA A 71 -4.01 1.60 -5.50
C ALA A 71 -4.72 0.63 -6.45
N THR A 72 -5.92 0.98 -6.92
CA THR A 72 -6.67 0.17 -7.89
C THR A 72 -5.88 -0.04 -9.17
N GLN A 73 -5.24 1.00 -9.70
CA GLN A 73 -4.39 0.90 -10.90
C GLN A 73 -3.17 -0.01 -10.70
N LYS A 74 -2.69 -0.16 -9.46
CA LYS A 74 -1.56 -1.02 -9.09
C LYS A 74 -2.00 -2.39 -8.55
N GLY A 75 -3.30 -2.69 -8.54
CA GLY A 75 -3.83 -3.95 -8.04
C GLY A 75 -3.69 -4.15 -6.53
N LEU A 76 -3.57 -3.07 -5.75
CA LEU A 76 -3.47 -3.12 -4.29
C LEU A 76 -4.85 -3.20 -3.64
N ALA A 77 -4.97 -3.96 -2.55
CA ALA A 77 -6.14 -3.90 -1.68
C ALA A 77 -6.21 -2.53 -0.99
N VAL A 78 -7.43 -2.02 -0.78
CA VAL A 78 -7.66 -0.71 -0.18
C VAL A 78 -8.64 -0.82 0.98
N PHE A 79 -8.29 -0.18 2.09
CA PHE A 79 -9.19 0.06 3.21
C PHE A 79 -9.36 1.57 3.43
N ARG A 80 -10.60 2.03 3.63
CA ARG A 80 -10.92 3.42 3.97
C ARG A 80 -11.53 3.48 5.36
N GLY A 81 -11.02 4.34 6.24
CA GLY A 81 -11.49 4.51 7.61
C GLY A 81 -11.26 5.93 8.16
N SER A 82 -11.43 6.11 9.47
CA SER A 82 -11.24 7.39 10.17
C SER A 82 -10.56 7.20 11.52
#